data_AF-W0NTI1-F1
#
_entry.id   AF-W0NTI1-F1
#
_cell.length_a   1.000
_cell.length_b   1.000
_cell.length_c   1.000
_cell.angle_alpha   90.00
_cell.angle_beta   90.00
_cell.angle_gamma   90.00
#
_symmetry.space_group_name_H-M   'P 1'
#
loop_
_entity.id
_entity.type
_entity.pdbx_description
1 polymer ?
#
loop_
_entity_poly.entity_id
_entity_poly.type
_entity_poly.pdbx_seq_one_letter_code
_entity_poly.pdbx_strand_id
1 'polypeptide(L)'
;GKERDAAIKKLAMEAGVEVIVKISHTLYDLDKIIELNGGQPPLTYKRFQTLISRLDPPEMPVETLSDTLMGRCVTPISEDHGDKYGVPSLEELGFDTEGLPTAVWPGGETEALTRIERHLERKAWVANFERPRMNANSLLASPTGLSPYLRFGCLSCRLFYFKLTDLYRKVKKNSSPPLSLYGQLLWREFFYTTATNNPRFDKMEGNPICVRIPWDKNPEALAKWAEAKTGFPWIDAIMTQLRQEGWIHHLARHAVACFLTRGDLWISW
;
A
#
# COMPACT_ATOMS: atom_id res chain seq x y z
N GLY A 1 -9.27 -2.07 -12.29
CA GLY A 1 -9.89 -2.73 -11.13
C GLY A 1 -11.39 -2.87 -11.35
N LYS A 2 -12.17 -1.86 -10.95
CA LYS A 2 -13.64 -1.85 -11.05
C LYS A 2 -14.19 -2.29 -12.41
N GLU A 3 -13.66 -1.77 -13.53
CA GLU A 3 -14.13 -2.10 -14.88
C GLU A 3 -13.93 -3.58 -15.25
N ARG A 4 -12.72 -4.11 -15.01
CA ARG A 4 -12.42 -5.54 -15.18
C ARG A 4 -13.38 -6.39 -14.34
N ASP A 5 -13.56 -6.04 -13.07
CA ASP A 5 -14.40 -6.83 -12.15
C ASP A 5 -15.88 -6.76 -12.55
N ALA A 6 -16.35 -5.65 -13.13
CA ALA A 6 -17.70 -5.54 -13.69
C ALA A 6 -17.91 -6.45 -14.90
N ALA A 7 -16.91 -6.56 -15.79
CA ALA A 7 -16.95 -7.50 -16.90
C ALA A 7 -17.02 -8.96 -16.41
N ILE A 8 -16.22 -9.32 -15.39
CA ILE A 8 -16.26 -10.67 -14.80
C ILE A 8 -17.60 -10.96 -14.11
N LYS A 9 -18.18 -9.99 -13.40
CA LYS A 9 -19.52 -10.13 -12.81
C LYS A 9 -20.59 -10.42 -13.86
N LYS A 10 -20.52 -9.77 -15.02
CA LYS A 10 -21.43 -10.03 -16.14
C LYS A 10 -21.29 -11.46 -16.66
N LEU A 11 -20.06 -11.91 -16.91
CA LEU A 11 -19.79 -13.28 -17.37
C LEU A 11 -20.25 -14.33 -16.35
N ALA A 12 -20.03 -14.09 -15.05
CA ALA A 12 -20.49 -14.98 -13.99
C ALA A 12 -22.03 -15.07 -13.95
N MET A 13 -22.73 -13.94 -14.10
CA MET A 13 -24.20 -13.91 -14.16
C MET A 13 -24.73 -14.69 -15.37
N GLU A 14 -24.12 -14.52 -16.54
CA GLU A 14 -24.48 -15.27 -17.75
C GLU A 14 -24.26 -16.78 -17.58
N ALA A 15 -23.27 -17.18 -16.77
CA ALA A 15 -22.99 -18.57 -16.42
C ALA A 15 -23.81 -19.10 -15.22
N GLY A 16 -24.71 -18.31 -14.64
CA GLY A 16 -25.50 -18.71 -13.46
C GLY A 16 -24.69 -18.83 -12.17
N VAL A 17 -23.57 -18.10 -12.06
CA VAL A 17 -22.65 -18.12 -10.91
C VAL A 17 -22.91 -16.93 -9.99
N GLU A 18 -23.11 -17.19 -8.69
CA GLU A 18 -23.20 -16.15 -7.67
C GLU A 18 -21.83 -15.47 -7.46
N VAL A 19 -21.81 -14.14 -7.39
CA VAL A 19 -20.59 -13.36 -7.13
C VAL A 19 -20.67 -12.65 -5.79
N ILE A 20 -19.84 -13.08 -4.84
CA ILE A 20 -19.70 -12.47 -3.52
C ILE A 20 -18.49 -11.53 -3.53
N VAL A 21 -18.72 -10.24 -3.23
CA VAL A 21 -17.65 -9.24 -3.08
C VAL A 21 -17.71 -8.65 -1.68
N LYS A 22 -16.55 -8.59 -1.01
CA LYS A 22 -16.40 -8.01 0.33
C LYS A 22 -15.25 -7.01 0.33
N ILE A 23 -15.43 -5.89 1.04
CA ILE A 23 -14.40 -4.87 1.20
C ILE A 23 -13.48 -5.29 2.34
N SER A 24 -12.20 -5.53 2.04
CA SER A 24 -11.18 -5.83 3.05
C SER A 24 -9.81 -5.21 2.73
N HIS A 25 -9.63 -4.72 1.50
CA HIS A 25 -8.40 -4.05 1.10
C HIS A 25 -8.28 -2.64 1.68
N THR A 26 -9.39 -2.03 2.09
CA THR A 26 -9.45 -0.72 2.75
C THR A 26 -10.11 -0.83 4.13
N LEU A 27 -9.83 0.11 5.01
CA LEU A 27 -10.45 0.20 6.33
C LEU A 27 -11.95 0.43 6.18
N TYR A 28 -12.32 1.36 5.29
CA TYR A 28 -13.69 1.79 5.10
C TYR A 28 -14.23 1.43 3.73
N ASP A 29 -15.54 1.49 3.63
CA ASP A 29 -16.24 1.61 2.35
C ASP A 29 -16.04 3.03 1.81
N LEU A 30 -15.32 3.13 0.70
CA LEU A 30 -14.92 4.40 0.10
C LEU A 30 -16.14 5.16 -0.47
N ASP A 31 -17.14 4.43 -0.95
CA ASP A 31 -18.33 5.05 -1.55
C ASP A 31 -19.17 5.75 -0.46
N LYS A 32 -19.24 5.17 0.76
CA LYS A 32 -19.84 5.85 1.92
C LYS A 32 -19.13 7.16 2.31
N ILE A 33 -17.80 7.20 2.21
CA ILE A 33 -17.03 8.43 2.48
C ILE A 33 -17.38 9.51 1.44
N ILE A 34 -17.51 9.12 0.18
CA ILE A 34 -17.86 10.00 -0.94
C ILE A 34 -19.29 10.51 -0.79
N GLU A 35 -20.25 9.65 -0.44
CA GLU A 35 -21.65 10.00 -0.17
C GLU A 35 -21.76 11.02 0.98
N LEU A 36 -21.06 10.79 2.10
CA LEU A 36 -21.01 11.73 3.23
C LEU A 36 -20.41 13.09 2.87
N ASN A 37 -19.65 13.15 1.76
CA ASN A 37 -19.07 14.37 1.24
C ASN A 37 -19.87 14.95 0.06
N GLY A 38 -21.12 14.54 -0.12
CA GLY A 38 -22.01 15.08 -1.16
C GLY A 38 -21.76 14.48 -2.55
N GLY A 39 -21.34 13.22 -2.62
CA GLY A 39 -21.11 12.50 -3.87
C GLY A 39 -19.77 12.81 -4.55
N GLN A 40 -18.87 13.55 -3.87
CA GLN A 40 -17.54 13.90 -4.38
C GLN A 40 -16.44 13.46 -3.41
N PRO A 41 -15.28 12.97 -3.88
CA PRO A 41 -14.20 12.60 -3.00
C PRO A 41 -13.61 13.82 -2.28
N PRO A 42 -13.19 13.71 -1.01
CA PRO A 42 -12.52 14.81 -0.31
C PRO A 42 -11.15 15.07 -0.94
N LEU A 43 -10.88 16.30 -1.38
CA LEU A 43 -9.61 16.66 -2.03
C LEU A 43 -8.51 17.15 -1.07
N THR A 44 -8.84 17.32 0.23
CA THR A 44 -7.87 17.67 1.26
C THR A 44 -7.87 16.63 2.37
N TYR A 45 -6.68 16.32 2.88
CA TYR A 45 -6.53 15.35 3.96
C TYR A 45 -7.28 15.76 5.24
N LYS A 46 -7.32 17.07 5.55
CA LYS A 46 -8.08 17.60 6.70
C LYS A 46 -9.59 17.36 6.56
N ARG A 47 -10.15 17.57 5.36
CA ARG A 47 -11.56 17.28 5.09
C ARG A 47 -11.83 15.78 5.22
N PHE A 48 -10.96 14.94 4.66
CA PHE A 48 -11.04 13.50 4.82
C PHE A 48 -11.05 13.08 6.29
N GLN A 49 -10.12 13.57 7.12
CA GLN A 49 -10.10 13.29 8.56
C GLN A 49 -11.38 13.70 9.27
N THR A 50 -11.98 14.83 8.87
CA THR A 50 -13.25 15.31 9.43
C THR A 50 -14.40 14.35 9.09
N LEU A 51 -14.43 13.79 7.88
CA LEU A 51 -15.43 12.79 7.49
C LEU A 51 -15.23 11.48 8.25
N ILE A 52 -14.00 10.98 8.31
CA ILE A 52 -13.66 9.76 9.05
C ILE A 52 -14.03 9.87 10.54
N SER A 53 -13.85 11.03 11.16
CA SER A 53 -14.23 11.24 12.57
C SER A 53 -15.73 11.14 12.86
N ARG A 54 -16.58 11.16 11.83
CA ARG A 54 -18.05 11.02 11.93
C ARG A 54 -18.52 9.60 11.62
N LEU A 55 -17.62 8.74 11.14
CA LEU A 55 -17.90 7.34 10.85
C LEU A 55 -17.65 6.49 12.10
N ASP A 56 -18.38 5.39 12.19
CA ASP A 56 -18.05 4.33 13.13
C ASP A 56 -16.63 3.79 12.87
N PRO A 57 -15.99 3.15 13.87
CA PRO A 57 -14.72 2.47 13.66
C PRO A 57 -14.80 1.47 12.48
N PRO A 58 -13.67 1.19 11.81
CA PRO A 58 -13.61 0.17 10.76
C PRO A 58 -14.14 -1.17 11.27
N GLU A 59 -14.69 -1.99 10.38
CA GLU A 59 -15.10 -3.35 10.71
C GLU A 59 -13.91 -4.15 11.25
N MET A 60 -14.16 -5.00 12.24
CA MET A 60 -13.14 -5.89 12.79
C MET A 60 -12.62 -6.85 11.70
N PRO A 61 -11.35 -7.30 11.80
CA PRO A 61 -10.87 -8.41 10.98
C PRO A 61 -11.78 -9.62 11.18
N VAL A 62 -12.09 -10.31 10.09
CA VAL A 62 -12.81 -11.58 10.15
C VAL A 62 -11.95 -12.65 10.81
N GLU A 63 -12.58 -13.71 11.29
CA GLU A 63 -11.88 -14.87 11.84
C GLU A 63 -10.98 -15.52 10.78
N THR A 64 -9.79 -15.96 11.18
CA THR A 64 -8.90 -16.72 10.32
C THR A 64 -9.56 -18.06 9.97
N LEU A 65 -9.48 -18.46 8.70
CA LEU A 65 -9.98 -19.76 8.25
C LEU A 65 -9.28 -20.88 9.04
N SER A 66 -10.07 -21.85 9.50
CA SER A 66 -9.59 -23.03 10.20
C SER A 66 -10.19 -24.29 9.56
N ASP A 67 -9.59 -25.45 9.80
CA ASP A 67 -10.12 -26.73 9.33
C ASP A 67 -11.55 -26.96 9.83
N THR A 68 -11.85 -26.50 11.06
CA THR A 68 -13.19 -26.53 11.64
C THR A 68 -14.19 -25.69 10.85
N LEU A 69 -13.79 -24.49 10.40
CA LEU A 69 -14.64 -23.60 9.61
C LEU A 69 -14.85 -24.15 8.18
N MET A 70 -13.80 -24.73 7.59
CA MET A 70 -13.88 -25.37 6.28
C MET A 70 -14.74 -26.63 6.31
N GLY A 71 -14.76 -27.34 7.44
CA GLY A 71 -15.65 -28.48 7.69
C GLY A 71 -15.44 -29.60 6.68
N ARG A 72 -16.46 -29.86 5.84
CA ARG A 72 -16.39 -30.87 4.77
C ARG A 72 -16.05 -30.30 3.39
N CYS A 73 -15.79 -29.00 3.30
CA CYS A 73 -15.37 -28.36 2.05
C CYS A 73 -13.97 -28.86 1.69
N VAL A 74 -13.85 -29.52 0.54
CA VAL A 74 -12.59 -30.04 0.01
C VAL A 74 -12.36 -29.48 -1.38
N THR A 75 -11.10 -29.23 -1.73
CA THR A 75 -10.70 -28.85 -3.09
C THR A 75 -10.06 -30.08 -3.74
N PRO A 76 -10.64 -30.66 -4.81
CA PRO A 76 -10.00 -31.77 -5.53
C PRO A 76 -8.66 -31.34 -6.12
N ILE A 77 -7.61 -32.11 -5.86
CA ILE A 77 -6.25 -31.88 -6.40
C ILE A 77 -5.87 -33.10 -7.23
N SER A 78 -5.53 -32.87 -8.50
CA SER A 78 -5.02 -33.89 -9.42
C SER A 78 -3.51 -34.03 -9.31
N GLU A 79 -2.97 -35.16 -9.78
CA GLU A 79 -1.52 -35.43 -9.76
C GLU A 79 -0.71 -34.41 -10.60
N ASP A 80 -1.31 -33.88 -11.67
CA ASP A 80 -0.72 -32.87 -12.57
C ASP A 80 -0.94 -31.42 -12.10
N HIS A 81 -1.29 -31.21 -10.83
CA HIS A 81 -1.54 -29.88 -10.29
C HIS A 81 -0.33 -28.95 -10.42
N GLY A 82 0.87 -29.46 -10.16
CA GLY A 82 2.11 -28.68 -10.26
C GLY A 82 2.33 -28.10 -11.67
N ASP A 83 2.03 -28.90 -12.69
CA ASP A 83 2.24 -28.50 -14.10
C ASP A 83 1.21 -27.48 -14.57
N LYS A 84 -0.04 -27.58 -14.09
CA LYS A 84 -1.15 -26.72 -14.54
C LYS A 84 -1.36 -25.46 -13.71
N TYR A 85 -1.12 -25.56 -12.41
CA TYR A 85 -1.51 -24.55 -11.42
C TYR A 85 -0.40 -24.19 -10.44
N GLY A 86 0.81 -24.74 -10.61
CA GLY A 86 1.97 -24.38 -9.81
C GLY A 86 2.27 -22.89 -9.86
N VAL A 87 2.81 -22.36 -8.77
CA VAL A 87 3.30 -20.97 -8.75
C VAL A 87 4.62 -20.94 -9.53
N PRO A 88 4.71 -20.19 -10.64
CA PRO A 88 5.88 -20.24 -11.49
C PRO A 88 7.09 -19.61 -10.82
N SER A 89 8.28 -20.12 -11.14
CA SER A 89 9.55 -19.50 -10.75
C SER A 89 9.85 -18.24 -11.60
N LEU A 90 10.86 -17.47 -11.21
CA LEU A 90 11.30 -16.31 -12.00
C LEU A 90 11.90 -16.77 -13.34
N GLU A 91 12.65 -17.87 -13.34
CA GLU A 91 13.27 -18.45 -14.53
C GLU A 91 12.20 -18.95 -15.52
N GLU A 92 11.13 -19.57 -15.03
CA GLU A 92 9.99 -20.00 -15.86
C GLU A 92 9.26 -18.83 -16.52
N LEU A 93 9.26 -17.66 -15.87
CA LEU A 93 8.75 -16.41 -16.44
C LEU A 93 9.75 -15.70 -17.36
N GLY A 94 10.95 -16.27 -17.55
CA GLY A 94 11.98 -15.75 -18.45
C GLY A 94 12.91 -14.70 -17.83
N PHE A 95 12.97 -14.59 -16.50
CA PHE A 95 13.93 -13.71 -15.84
C PHE A 95 15.28 -14.40 -15.63
N ASP A 96 16.36 -13.65 -15.85
CA ASP A 96 17.70 -14.05 -15.44
C ASP A 96 17.87 -13.83 -13.93
N THR A 97 18.13 -14.90 -13.20
CA THR A 97 18.31 -14.91 -11.75
C THR A 97 19.76 -15.11 -11.33
N GLU A 98 20.69 -15.20 -12.28
CA GLU A 98 22.11 -15.35 -11.98
C GLU A 98 22.61 -14.12 -11.20
N GLY A 99 23.17 -14.37 -10.01
CA GLY A 99 23.67 -13.30 -9.13
C GLY A 99 22.59 -12.47 -8.43
N LEU A 100 21.30 -12.86 -8.51
CA LEU A 100 20.24 -12.16 -7.82
C LEU A 100 20.39 -12.32 -6.29
N PRO A 101 20.50 -11.23 -5.51
CA PRO A 101 20.62 -11.33 -4.06
C PRO A 101 19.30 -11.77 -3.43
N THR A 102 19.38 -12.28 -2.20
CA THR A 102 18.18 -12.54 -1.40
C THR A 102 17.33 -11.28 -1.27
N ALA A 103 16.02 -11.41 -1.48
CA ALA A 103 15.09 -10.30 -1.41
C ALA A 103 15.14 -9.61 -0.03
N VAL A 104 15.39 -8.31 -0.02
CA VAL A 104 15.34 -7.46 1.19
C VAL A 104 13.92 -7.42 1.81
N TRP A 105 12.91 -7.56 0.96
CA TRP A 105 11.50 -7.67 1.33
C TRP A 105 10.93 -9.02 0.87
N PRO A 106 11.14 -10.10 1.63
CA PRO A 106 10.50 -11.38 1.34
C PRO A 106 8.98 -11.20 1.31
N GLY A 107 8.33 -11.80 0.31
CA GLY A 107 6.87 -11.74 0.16
C GLY A 107 6.13 -12.69 1.12
N GLY A 108 4.79 -12.58 1.12
CA GLY A 108 3.92 -13.54 1.80
C GLY A 108 3.32 -13.06 3.13
N GLU A 109 2.21 -13.70 3.51
CA GLU A 109 1.48 -13.45 4.75
C GLU A 109 2.30 -13.79 6.00
N THR A 110 3.02 -14.92 6.00
CA THR A 110 3.85 -15.36 7.13
C THR A 110 4.89 -14.30 7.52
N GLU A 111 5.59 -13.73 6.54
CA GLU A 111 6.54 -12.65 6.78
C GLU A 111 5.82 -11.38 7.27
N ALA A 112 4.67 -11.05 6.68
CA ALA A 112 3.88 -9.90 7.09
C ALA A 112 3.43 -9.97 8.57
N LEU A 113 2.96 -11.15 9.00
CA LEU A 113 2.53 -11.44 10.37
C LEU A 113 3.72 -11.41 11.35
N THR A 114 4.88 -11.93 10.92
CA THR A 114 6.12 -11.83 11.71
C THR A 114 6.55 -10.37 11.91
N ARG A 115 6.46 -9.56 10.85
CA ARG A 115 6.87 -8.15 10.89
C ARG A 115 5.92 -7.27 11.69
N ILE A 116 4.61 -7.53 11.69
CA ILE A 116 3.68 -6.74 12.49
C ILE A 116 3.92 -6.94 14.00
N GLU A 117 4.26 -8.14 14.46
CA GLU A 117 4.61 -8.35 15.87
C GLU A 117 5.86 -7.54 16.26
N ARG A 118 6.94 -7.66 15.48
CA ARG A 118 8.17 -6.85 15.68
C ARG A 118 7.88 -5.34 15.61
N HIS A 119 6.97 -4.92 14.74
CA HIS A 119 6.56 -3.52 14.62
C HIS A 119 5.88 -3.02 15.89
N LEU A 120 4.99 -3.81 16.47
CA LEU A 120 4.26 -3.48 17.68
C LEU A 120 5.17 -3.48 18.91
N GLU A 121 6.09 -4.43 19.03
CA GLU A 121 7.13 -4.47 20.06
C GLU A 121 7.97 -3.18 20.04
N ARG A 122 8.48 -2.81 18.86
CA ARG A 122 9.26 -1.58 18.69
C ARG A 122 8.43 -0.34 19.04
N LYS A 123 7.16 -0.28 18.64
CA LYS A 123 6.27 0.83 18.98
C LYS A 123 5.99 0.92 20.48
N ALA A 124 5.78 -0.21 21.15
CA ALA A 124 5.60 -0.26 22.60
C ALA A 124 6.83 0.29 23.32
N TRP A 125 8.02 -0.11 22.87
CA TRP A 125 9.28 0.39 23.39
C TRP A 125 9.42 1.90 23.19
N VAL A 126 9.24 2.42 21.97
CA VAL A 126 9.31 3.87 21.70
C VAL A 126 8.30 4.63 22.56
N ALA A 127 7.04 4.18 22.65
CA ALA A 127 6.03 4.89 23.41
C ALA A 127 6.34 5.03 24.92
N ASN A 128 7.19 4.15 25.47
CA ASN A 128 7.62 4.15 26.86
C ASN A 128 8.99 4.84 27.07
N PHE A 129 9.90 4.78 26.10
CA PHE A 129 11.31 5.09 26.31
C PHE A 129 11.91 6.15 25.37
N GLU A 130 11.28 6.48 24.23
CA GLU A 130 11.89 7.39 23.26
C GLU A 130 10.86 8.25 22.47
N ARG A 131 11.30 9.39 21.94
CA ARG A 131 10.52 10.12 20.92
C ARG A 131 11.09 9.79 19.55
N PRO A 132 10.28 9.33 18.58
CA PRO A 132 10.80 8.99 17.26
C PRO A 132 11.36 10.26 16.60
N ARG A 133 12.63 10.21 16.20
CA ARG A 133 13.32 11.22 15.41
C ARG A 133 13.93 10.57 14.18
N MET A 134 13.90 11.29 13.06
CA MET A 134 14.57 10.85 11.84
C MET A 134 16.09 10.84 12.05
N ASN A 135 16.74 9.80 11.57
CA ASN A 135 18.20 9.69 11.47
C ASN A 135 18.57 8.93 10.18
N ALA A 136 19.87 8.81 9.90
CA ALA A 136 20.36 8.10 8.71
C ALA A 136 19.86 6.65 8.63
N ASN A 137 19.79 5.93 9.76
CA ASN A 137 19.30 4.54 9.81
C ASN A 137 17.84 4.40 9.39
N SER A 138 17.05 5.49 9.43
CA SER A 138 15.66 5.50 8.97
C SER A 138 15.52 5.36 7.45
N LEU A 139 16.62 5.59 6.70
CA LEU A 139 16.65 5.46 5.25
C LEU A 139 16.75 4.00 4.78
N LEU A 140 17.26 3.11 5.65
CA LEU A 140 17.42 1.69 5.35
C LEU A 140 16.09 0.94 5.46
N ALA A 141 15.98 -0.16 4.71
CA ALA A 141 14.86 -1.08 4.83
C ALA A 141 14.74 -1.61 6.28
N SER A 142 13.59 -1.36 6.91
CA SER A 142 13.37 -1.78 8.29
C SER A 142 12.79 -3.19 8.37
N PRO A 143 13.28 -4.07 9.27
CA PRO A 143 12.65 -5.36 9.55
C PRO A 143 11.26 -5.21 10.21
N THR A 144 10.84 -3.98 10.55
CA THR A 144 9.49 -3.65 11.05
C THR A 144 8.62 -2.93 10.01
N GLY A 145 9.10 -2.81 8.76
CA GLY A 145 8.35 -2.17 7.69
C GLY A 145 7.19 -3.02 7.20
N LEU A 146 6.04 -2.39 6.99
CA LEU A 146 4.78 -3.07 6.65
C LEU A 146 4.20 -2.66 5.29
N SER A 147 4.76 -1.63 4.63
CA SER A 147 4.14 -1.03 3.45
C SER A 147 3.98 -1.96 2.24
N PRO A 148 4.96 -2.82 1.87
CA PRO A 148 4.75 -3.76 0.76
C PRO A 148 3.63 -4.75 1.07
N TYR A 149 3.59 -5.28 2.30
CA TYR A 149 2.59 -6.25 2.73
C TYR A 149 1.16 -5.68 2.75
N LEU A 150 1.00 -4.41 3.13
CA LEU A 150 -0.29 -3.70 3.02
C LEU A 150 -0.71 -3.42 1.57
N ARG A 151 0.25 -3.28 0.65
CA ARG A 151 -0.01 -3.06 -0.78
C ARG A 151 -0.44 -4.35 -1.47
N PHE A 152 0.19 -5.48 -1.15
CA PHE A 152 -0.13 -6.78 -1.74
C PHE A 152 -1.25 -7.53 -1.01
N GLY A 153 -1.68 -7.06 0.17
CA GLY A 153 -2.74 -7.71 0.95
C GLY A 153 -2.24 -8.87 1.82
N CYS A 154 -0.92 -9.10 1.87
CA CYS A 154 -0.30 -10.04 2.81
C CYS A 154 -0.54 -9.64 4.28
N LEU A 155 -0.79 -8.35 4.53
CA LEU A 155 -1.23 -7.86 5.83
C LEU A 155 -2.59 -7.17 5.69
N SER A 156 -3.57 -7.59 6.48
CA SER A 156 -4.84 -6.90 6.59
C SER A 156 -4.66 -5.51 7.23
N CYS A 157 -5.15 -4.47 6.53
CA CYS A 157 -5.13 -3.11 7.04
C CYS A 157 -6.00 -2.96 8.30
N ARG A 158 -7.12 -3.69 8.38
CA ARG A 158 -7.99 -3.76 9.55
C ARG A 158 -7.29 -4.43 10.73
N LEU A 159 -6.58 -5.55 10.49
CA LEU A 159 -5.81 -6.22 11.55
C LEU A 159 -4.76 -5.26 12.14
N PHE A 160 -4.04 -4.55 11.27
CA PHE A 160 -3.05 -3.58 11.72
C PHE A 160 -3.68 -2.43 12.51
N TYR A 161 -4.81 -1.88 12.04
CA TYR A 161 -5.56 -0.83 12.74
C TYR A 161 -5.96 -1.26 14.16
N PHE A 162 -6.56 -2.46 14.31
CA PHE A 162 -7.00 -2.95 15.62
C PHE A 162 -5.82 -3.28 16.55
N LYS A 163 -4.76 -3.94 16.06
CA LYS A 163 -3.55 -4.19 16.87
C LYS A 163 -2.89 -2.89 17.34
N LEU A 164 -2.84 -1.84 16.51
CA LEU A 164 -2.37 -0.51 16.92
C LEU A 164 -3.26 0.11 18.01
N THR A 165 -4.58 -0.02 17.85
CA THR A 165 -5.58 0.47 18.81
C THR A 165 -5.39 -0.18 20.17
N ASP A 166 -5.26 -1.50 20.20
CA ASP A 166 -5.12 -2.27 21.44
C ASP A 166 -3.79 -1.97 22.13
N LEU A 167 -2.70 -1.87 21.38
CA LEU A 167 -1.41 -1.46 21.92
C LEU A 167 -1.50 -0.05 22.53
N TYR A 168 -2.14 0.90 21.83
CA TYR A 168 -2.31 2.25 22.34
C TYR A 168 -3.11 2.28 23.65
N ARG A 169 -4.25 1.57 23.72
CA ARG A 169 -5.07 1.49 24.94
C ARG A 169 -4.29 0.89 26.11
N LYS A 170 -3.49 -0.15 25.87
CA LYS A 170 -2.61 -0.75 26.90
C LYS A 170 -1.58 0.25 27.43
N VAL A 171 -0.88 0.98 26.54
CA VAL A 171 0.18 1.92 26.93
C VAL A 171 -0.37 3.22 27.53
N LYS A 172 -1.51 3.71 27.04
CA LYS A 172 -2.10 5.01 27.44
C LYS A 172 -3.31 4.85 28.37
N LYS A 173 -3.39 3.76 29.12
CA LYS A 173 -4.39 3.51 30.18
C LYS A 173 -5.83 3.74 29.72
N ASN A 174 -6.22 3.08 28.63
CA ASN A 174 -7.57 3.12 28.03
C ASN A 174 -8.01 4.49 27.48
N SER A 175 -7.06 5.39 27.17
CA SER A 175 -7.36 6.63 26.45
C SER A 175 -7.80 6.35 25.00
N SER A 176 -8.69 7.19 24.47
CA SER A 176 -9.08 7.14 23.05
C SER A 176 -7.89 7.51 22.14
N PRO A 177 -7.58 6.69 21.11
CA PRO A 177 -6.45 6.96 20.22
C PRO A 177 -6.74 8.16 19.30
N PRO A 178 -5.76 9.06 19.09
CA PRO A 178 -5.89 10.12 18.10
C PRO A 178 -5.75 9.56 16.68
N LEU A 179 -6.37 10.20 15.68
CA LEU A 179 -6.25 9.81 14.27
C LEU A 179 -4.80 9.77 13.77
N SER A 180 -3.91 10.57 14.36
CA SER A 180 -2.48 10.58 14.02
C SER A 180 -1.80 9.23 14.27
N LEU A 181 -2.33 8.39 15.18
CA LEU A 181 -1.86 7.03 15.40
C LEU A 181 -1.89 6.19 14.11
N TYR A 182 -2.92 6.43 13.30
CA TYR A 182 -3.22 5.70 12.06
C TYR A 182 -2.82 6.47 10.80
N GLY A 183 -2.04 7.56 10.94
CA GLY A 183 -1.81 8.50 9.84
C GLY A 183 -1.35 7.85 8.52
N GLN A 184 -0.48 6.83 8.58
CA GLN A 184 -0.05 6.09 7.38
C GLN A 184 -1.19 5.31 6.71
N LEU A 185 -2.05 4.65 7.50
CA LEU A 185 -3.23 3.96 6.98
C LEU A 185 -4.24 4.96 6.41
N LEU A 186 -4.48 6.08 7.11
CA LEU A 186 -5.44 7.08 6.67
C LEU A 186 -4.99 7.86 5.43
N TRP A 187 -3.69 8.10 5.24
CA TRP A 187 -3.17 8.64 3.98
C TRP A 187 -3.37 7.65 2.81
N ARG A 188 -3.20 6.35 3.05
CA ARG A 188 -3.52 5.31 2.08
C ARG A 188 -5.01 5.33 1.72
N GLU A 189 -5.90 5.34 2.72
CA GLU A 189 -7.36 5.44 2.51
C GLU A 189 -7.76 6.71 1.75
N PHE A 190 -7.13 7.85 2.07
CA PHE A 190 -7.36 9.11 1.39
C PHE A 190 -7.10 9.00 -0.11
N PHE A 191 -5.95 8.45 -0.52
CA PHE A 191 -5.64 8.28 -1.94
C PHE A 191 -6.51 7.23 -2.63
N TYR A 192 -6.90 6.15 -1.93
CA TYR A 192 -7.89 5.21 -2.47
C TYR A 192 -9.24 5.90 -2.72
N THR A 193 -9.70 6.72 -1.77
CA THR A 193 -10.96 7.47 -1.88
C THR A 193 -10.94 8.48 -3.02
N THR A 194 -9.83 9.20 -3.21
CA THR A 194 -9.72 10.20 -4.28
C THR A 194 -9.59 9.59 -5.67
N ALA A 195 -8.97 8.40 -5.79
CA ALA A 195 -8.77 7.74 -7.07
C ALA A 195 -9.98 6.94 -7.57
N THR A 196 -10.80 6.38 -6.67
CA THR A 196 -11.78 5.31 -6.98
C THR A 196 -12.80 5.65 -8.07
N ASN A 197 -13.16 6.92 -8.24
CA ASN A 197 -14.12 7.41 -9.25
C ASN A 197 -13.46 8.32 -10.31
N ASN A 198 -12.13 8.43 -10.32
CA ASN A 198 -11.38 9.23 -11.29
C ASN A 198 -10.55 8.31 -12.21
N PRO A 199 -11.04 7.96 -13.41
CA PRO A 199 -10.31 7.10 -14.34
C PRO A 199 -9.04 7.73 -14.93
N ARG A 200 -8.81 9.03 -14.68
CA ARG A 200 -7.63 9.78 -15.13
C ARG A 200 -6.74 10.22 -13.96
N PHE A 201 -6.89 9.59 -12.79
CA PHE A 201 -6.19 10.00 -11.57
C PHE A 201 -4.65 10.00 -11.71
N ASP A 202 -4.13 9.09 -12.53
CA ASP A 202 -2.71 8.89 -12.85
C ASP A 202 -2.21 9.72 -14.04
N LYS A 203 -3.04 10.62 -14.59
CA LYS A 203 -2.70 11.47 -15.72
C LYS A 203 -2.84 12.94 -15.36
N MET A 204 -2.07 13.79 -16.01
CA MET A 204 -2.30 15.24 -15.97
C MET A 204 -3.46 15.62 -16.89
N GLU A 205 -3.49 15.04 -18.10
CA GLU A 205 -4.49 15.41 -19.08
C GLU A 205 -5.86 14.81 -18.81
N GLY A 206 -6.85 15.70 -18.72
CA GLY A 206 -8.25 15.37 -18.50
C GLY A 206 -8.58 15.00 -17.07
N ASN A 207 -7.62 15.11 -16.15
CA ASN A 207 -7.82 14.85 -14.73
C ASN A 207 -8.37 16.11 -14.04
N PRO A 208 -9.59 16.07 -13.48
CA PRO A 208 -10.27 17.25 -12.95
C PRO A 208 -9.61 17.85 -11.70
N ILE A 209 -8.75 17.08 -11.02
CA ILE A 209 -8.09 17.52 -9.79
C ILE A 209 -6.60 17.86 -10.00
N CYS A 210 -6.10 17.70 -11.22
CA CYS A 210 -4.69 17.94 -11.54
C CYS A 210 -4.52 19.32 -12.20
N VAL A 211 -3.58 20.11 -11.68
CA VAL A 211 -3.19 21.38 -12.30
C VAL A 211 -2.45 21.09 -13.61
N ARG A 212 -2.81 21.83 -14.67
CA ARG A 212 -2.12 21.75 -15.95
C ARG A 212 -0.82 22.54 -15.88
N ILE A 213 0.30 21.84 -16.06
CA ILE A 213 1.63 22.43 -16.04
C ILE A 213 2.31 22.05 -17.37
N PRO A 214 2.92 23.00 -18.08
CA PRO A 214 3.68 22.70 -19.29
C PRO A 214 5.03 22.10 -18.90
N TRP A 215 5.02 20.83 -18.49
CA TRP A 215 6.24 20.07 -18.21
C TRP A 215 7.04 19.82 -19.48
N ASP A 216 8.35 19.73 -19.34
CA ASP A 216 9.26 19.45 -20.44
C ASP A 216 9.20 17.97 -20.83
N LYS A 217 9.40 17.71 -22.12
CA LYS A 217 9.64 16.36 -22.66
C LYS A 217 11.13 16.15 -22.85
N ASN A 218 11.80 15.70 -21.79
CA ASN A 218 13.23 15.43 -21.82
C ASN A 218 13.52 13.95 -21.48
N PRO A 219 13.47 13.03 -22.47
CA PRO A 219 13.66 11.61 -22.23
C PRO A 219 15.08 11.26 -21.75
N GLU A 220 16.10 12.05 -22.14
CA GLU A 220 17.48 11.82 -21.71
C GLU A 220 17.64 12.13 -20.21
N ALA A 221 17.14 13.28 -19.76
CA ALA A 221 17.18 13.64 -18.35
C ALA A 221 16.32 12.69 -17.49
N LEU A 222 15.17 12.24 -18.01
CA LEU A 222 14.35 11.21 -17.35
C LEU A 222 15.12 9.88 -17.21
N ALA A 223 15.82 9.45 -18.26
CA ALA A 223 16.62 8.22 -18.22
C ALA A 223 17.76 8.35 -17.20
N LYS A 224 18.48 9.47 -17.18
CA LYS A 224 19.52 9.74 -16.17
C LYS A 224 18.98 9.68 -14.75
N TRP A 225 17.81 10.26 -14.50
CA TRP A 225 17.15 10.17 -13.20
C TRP A 225 16.75 8.74 -12.84
N ALA A 226 16.09 8.03 -13.77
CA ALA A 226 15.62 6.66 -13.53
C ALA A 226 16.78 5.68 -13.31
N GLU A 227 17.90 5.86 -14.00
CA GLU A 227 19.09 5.00 -13.95
C GLU A 227 20.12 5.40 -12.91
N ALA A 228 19.83 6.37 -12.03
CA ALA A 228 20.76 6.86 -11.01
C ALA A 228 22.08 7.43 -11.60
N LYS A 229 21.97 8.23 -12.66
CA LYS A 229 23.08 8.88 -13.38
C LYS A 229 22.88 10.40 -13.49
N THR A 230 22.27 11.00 -12.46
CA THR A 230 22.04 12.46 -12.42
C THR A 230 23.31 13.25 -12.15
N GLY A 231 24.31 12.60 -11.52
CA GLY A 231 25.53 13.26 -11.05
C GLY A 231 25.38 13.88 -9.66
N PHE A 232 24.20 13.76 -9.03
CA PHE A 232 23.94 14.15 -7.66
C PHE A 232 23.94 12.90 -6.77
N PRO A 233 25.01 12.65 -5.97
CA PRO A 233 25.16 11.38 -5.24
C PRO A 233 23.98 11.02 -4.35
N TRP A 234 23.31 12.01 -3.76
CA TRP A 234 22.11 11.78 -2.95
C TRP A 234 20.93 11.23 -3.76
N ILE A 235 20.66 11.79 -4.93
CA ILE A 235 19.57 11.36 -5.82
C ILE A 235 19.90 9.98 -6.40
N ASP A 236 21.13 9.82 -6.88
CA ASP A 236 21.60 8.58 -7.48
C ASP A 236 21.60 7.41 -6.47
N ALA A 237 22.01 7.65 -5.22
CA ALA A 237 21.95 6.64 -4.16
C ALA A 237 20.51 6.19 -3.85
N ILE A 238 19.55 7.14 -3.78
CA ILE A 238 18.14 6.80 -3.55
C ILE A 238 17.57 5.99 -4.72
N MET A 239 17.84 6.41 -5.95
CA MET A 239 17.34 5.71 -7.14
C MET A 239 17.98 4.32 -7.30
N THR A 240 19.23 4.16 -6.89
CA THR A 240 19.91 2.87 -6.80
C THR A 240 19.24 1.97 -5.76
N GLN A 241 18.99 2.47 -4.55
CA GLN A 241 18.29 1.72 -3.50
C GLN A 241 16.88 1.30 -3.97
N LEU A 242 16.14 2.19 -4.61
CA LEU A 242 14.81 1.88 -5.14
C LEU A 242 14.85 0.73 -6.15
N ARG A 243 15.85 0.73 -7.05
CA ARG A 243 16.01 -0.30 -8.07
C ARG A 243 16.43 -1.65 -7.48
N GLN A 244 17.32 -1.65 -6.49
CA GLN A 244 17.86 -2.88 -5.89
C GLN A 244 16.91 -3.50 -4.86
N GLU A 245 16.22 -2.68 -4.06
CA GLU A 245 15.45 -3.15 -2.90
C GLU A 245 13.94 -2.97 -3.07
N GLY A 246 13.47 -2.18 -4.04
CA GLY A 246 12.04 -1.93 -4.26
C GLY A 246 11.37 -1.04 -3.21
N TRP A 247 12.13 -0.47 -2.27
CA TRP A 247 11.60 0.44 -1.26
C TRP A 247 12.60 1.53 -0.90
N ILE A 248 12.09 2.76 -0.76
CA ILE A 248 12.82 3.90 -0.21
C ILE A 248 11.94 4.65 0.79
N HIS A 249 12.59 5.28 1.76
CA HIS A 249 11.94 6.07 2.81
C HIS A 249 11.12 7.22 2.21
N HIS A 250 10.00 7.60 2.84
CA HIS A 250 9.09 8.61 2.30
C HIS A 250 9.74 9.97 2.03
N LEU A 251 10.68 10.40 2.87
CA LEU A 251 11.46 11.63 2.62
C LEU A 251 12.44 11.49 1.45
N ALA A 252 12.98 10.30 1.20
CA ALA A 252 13.79 10.03 0.01
C ALA A 252 12.92 10.10 -1.26
N ARG A 253 11.68 9.60 -1.21
CA ARG A 253 10.69 9.77 -2.30
C ARG A 253 10.44 11.24 -2.60
N HIS A 254 10.25 12.07 -1.57
CA HIS A 254 10.07 13.51 -1.75
C HIS A 254 11.29 14.15 -2.42
N ALA A 255 12.51 13.77 -2.04
CA ALA A 255 13.73 14.30 -2.64
C ALA A 255 13.80 13.99 -4.14
N VAL A 256 13.67 12.71 -4.54
CA VAL A 256 13.79 12.31 -5.94
C VAL A 256 12.62 12.79 -6.80
N ALA A 257 11.41 12.87 -6.24
CA ALA A 257 10.24 13.41 -6.93
C ALA A 257 10.34 14.93 -7.12
N CYS A 258 10.84 15.66 -6.11
CA CYS A 258 11.08 17.09 -6.23
C CYS A 258 12.13 17.36 -7.30
N PHE A 259 13.25 16.62 -7.29
CA PHE A 259 14.31 16.74 -8.28
C PHE A 259 13.78 16.54 -9.71
N LEU A 260 12.98 15.49 -9.93
CA LEU A 260 12.40 15.21 -11.25
C LEU A 260 11.44 16.30 -11.73
N THR A 261 10.61 16.83 -10.82
CA THR A 261 9.49 17.69 -11.17
C THR A 261 9.84 19.17 -10.99
N ARG A 262 9.25 19.83 -9.99
CA ARG A 262 9.34 21.28 -9.77
C ARG A 262 10.67 21.77 -9.18
N GLY A 263 11.58 20.87 -8.84
CA GLY A 263 12.86 21.19 -8.23
C GLY A 263 13.90 21.53 -9.29
N ASP A 264 14.20 20.57 -10.17
CA ASP A 264 15.38 20.66 -11.03
C ASP A 264 15.08 20.32 -12.50
N LEU A 265 14.51 19.16 -12.80
CA LEU A 265 14.42 18.67 -14.19
C LEU A 265 13.18 19.13 -14.97
N TRP A 266 12.15 19.65 -14.29
CA TRP A 266 10.89 20.10 -14.89
C TRP A 266 10.18 19.04 -15.76
N ILE A 267 10.34 17.77 -15.42
CA ILE A 267 9.67 16.64 -16.08
C ILE A 267 8.35 16.33 -15.36
N SER A 268 7.36 15.81 -16.08
CA SER A 268 6.07 15.42 -15.48
C SER A 268 6.27 14.42 -14.32
N TRP A 269 5.44 14.58 -13.29
CA TRP A 269 5.19 13.56 -12.27
C TRP A 269 4.56 12.31 -12.90
#